data_AF-A0A935AUW0-F1
#
_entry.id   AF-A0A935AUW0-F1
#
_cell.length_a   1.000
_cell.length_b   1.000
_cell.length_c   1.000
_cell.angle_alpha   90.00
_cell.angle_beta   90.00
_cell.angle_gamma   90.00
#
_symmetry.space_group_name_H-M   'P 1'
#
loop_
_entity.id
_entity.type
_entity.pdbx_description
1 polymer ?
#
loop_
_entity_poly.entity_id
_entity_poly.type
_entity_poly.pdbx_seq_one_letter_code
_entity_poly.pdbx_strand_id
1 'polypeptide(L)'
;MIKNQFVIIFILAVFLVQGQQAIEKFKVEKDGSLAFVDIKHQPNHPNSNEMGDDGQLKEGACIIFRIPVNGKKINYLEDKLKHLNKGDKSYDSLKETLENTYNENLDYFHILREGFNVYFDAAKVYFLPDSSYNSFLKGQPYNFLNDSGQPDPSIKCDEKNFYFIITGKDKEQLLFVDKNLNPLDKPFPYKKNTFMPAFKKILNRQLFINNQIRYFNEKLMYIL
;
A
#
# COMPACT_ATOMS: atom_id res chain seq x y z
N MET A 1 2.22 -25.57 -33.97
CA MET A 1 1.47 -25.50 -32.70
C MET A 1 2.28 -25.90 -31.46
N ILE A 2 3.35 -26.71 -31.55
CA ILE A 2 4.09 -27.21 -30.37
C ILE A 2 5.05 -26.17 -29.73
N LYS A 3 5.59 -25.21 -30.50
CA LYS A 3 6.55 -24.20 -29.98
C LYS A 3 5.96 -23.21 -28.96
N ASN A 4 4.66 -22.90 -29.02
CA ASN A 4 4.04 -21.94 -28.08
C ASN A 4 3.76 -22.52 -26.70
N GLN A 5 3.56 -23.83 -26.57
CA GLN A 5 3.30 -24.46 -25.27
C GLN A 5 4.57 -24.54 -24.40
N PHE A 6 5.73 -24.74 -25.02
CA PHE A 6 7.01 -24.74 -24.29
C PHE A 6 7.36 -23.38 -23.68
N VAL A 7 7.06 -22.28 -24.38
CA VAL A 7 7.33 -20.93 -23.87
C VAL A 7 6.45 -20.59 -22.67
N ILE A 8 5.17 -20.98 -22.69
CA ILE A 8 4.24 -20.73 -21.57
C ILE A 8 4.64 -21.56 -20.33
N ILE A 9 5.05 -22.81 -20.52
CA ILE A 9 5.52 -23.67 -19.42
C ILE A 9 6.83 -23.13 -18.83
N PHE A 10 7.74 -22.62 -19.67
CA PHE A 10 9.00 -22.04 -19.20
C PHE A 10 8.78 -20.75 -18.40
N ILE A 11 7.84 -19.90 -18.84
CA ILE A 11 7.48 -18.66 -18.13
C ILE A 11 6.86 -19.00 -16.76
N LEU A 12 5.89 -19.92 -16.70
CA LEU A 12 5.28 -20.37 -15.44
C LEU A 12 6.30 -20.98 -14.47
N ALA A 13 7.27 -21.75 -14.97
CA ALA A 13 8.34 -22.32 -14.15
C ALA A 13 9.29 -21.25 -13.59
N VAL A 14 9.62 -20.22 -14.36
CA VAL A 14 10.44 -19.08 -13.89
C VAL A 14 9.69 -18.28 -12.81
N PHE A 15 8.39 -18.05 -12.97
CA PHE A 15 7.55 -17.40 -11.94
C PHE A 15 7.47 -18.21 -10.64
N LEU A 16 7.36 -19.54 -10.72
CA LEU A 16 7.36 -20.42 -9.54
C LEU A 16 8.71 -20.42 -8.80
N VAL A 17 9.82 -20.46 -9.52
CA VAL A 17 11.17 -20.46 -8.91
C VAL A 17 11.51 -19.11 -8.29
N GLN A 18 11.15 -17.99 -8.94
CA GLN A 18 11.37 -16.65 -8.38
C GLN A 18 10.46 -16.36 -7.18
N GLY A 19 9.21 -16.84 -7.20
CA GLY A 19 8.29 -16.77 -6.06
C GLY A 19 8.78 -17.55 -4.84
N GLN A 20 9.32 -18.76 -5.04
CA GLN A 20 9.87 -19.57 -3.94
C GLN A 20 11.13 -18.96 -3.32
N GLN A 21 12.01 -18.36 -4.12
CA GLN A 21 13.21 -17.68 -3.61
C GLN A 21 12.89 -16.41 -2.80
N ALA A 22 11.82 -15.69 -3.15
CA ALA A 22 11.33 -14.56 -2.35
C ALA A 22 10.76 -15.00 -1.00
N ILE A 23 10.05 -16.13 -0.97
CA ILE A 23 9.48 -16.71 0.27
C ILE A 23 10.57 -17.27 1.18
N GLU A 24 11.61 -17.93 0.64
CA GLU A 24 12.73 -18.43 1.45
C GLU A 24 13.56 -17.30 2.07
N LYS A 25 13.80 -16.19 1.34
CA LYS A 25 14.47 -15.01 1.91
C LYS A 25 13.71 -14.41 3.09
N PHE A 26 12.38 -14.40 3.04
CA PHE A 26 11.54 -13.91 4.14
C PHE A 26 11.51 -14.85 5.36
N LYS A 27 11.74 -16.16 5.17
CA LYS A 27 11.71 -17.14 6.26
C LYS A 27 12.97 -17.12 7.13
N VAL A 28 14.11 -16.70 6.57
CA VAL A 28 15.42 -16.72 7.26
C VAL A 28 15.60 -15.54 8.24
N GLU A 29 14.81 -14.46 8.14
CA GLU A 29 14.92 -13.29 9.03
C GLU A 29 14.10 -13.38 10.34
N LYS A 30 13.40 -14.50 10.60
CA LYS A 30 12.45 -14.61 11.74
C LYS A 30 13.06 -15.10 13.06
N ASP A 31 14.36 -15.36 13.14
CA ASP A 31 15.01 -15.75 14.40
C ASP A 31 16.00 -14.68 14.86
N GLY A 32 15.54 -13.80 15.76
CA GLY A 32 16.41 -12.80 16.38
C GLY A 32 15.70 -11.69 17.15
N SER A 33 15.11 -12.03 18.29
CA SER A 33 14.85 -11.16 19.46
C SER A 33 14.51 -9.68 19.23
N LEU A 34 13.25 -9.30 19.48
CA LEU A 34 12.92 -7.95 19.91
C LEU A 34 11.99 -8.00 21.13
N ALA A 35 12.56 -7.72 22.29
CA ALA A 35 11.84 -7.50 23.52
C ALA A 35 11.02 -6.20 23.42
N PHE A 36 9.72 -6.29 23.64
CA PHE A 36 8.83 -5.13 23.70
C PHE A 36 8.99 -4.45 25.07
N VAL A 37 9.22 -3.13 25.05
CA VAL A 37 9.24 -2.29 26.24
C VAL A 37 7.80 -1.97 26.63
N ASP A 38 7.44 -2.41 27.84
CA ASP A 38 6.17 -2.19 28.52
C ASP A 38 6.07 -0.70 28.95
N ILE A 39 5.11 0.06 28.42
CA ILE A 39 4.88 1.47 28.81
C ILE A 39 3.51 1.59 29.47
N LYS A 40 3.52 1.62 30.81
CA LYS A 40 2.37 1.96 31.66
C LYS A 40 2.13 3.48 31.72
N HIS A 41 0.85 3.86 31.53
CA HIS A 41 0.07 4.96 32.15
C HIS A 41 0.68 6.37 32.35
N GLN A 42 -0.04 7.42 31.88
CA GLN A 42 -0.53 8.58 32.69
C GLN A 42 -1.31 9.64 31.83
N PRO A 43 -2.11 10.58 32.42
CA PRO A 43 -3.53 10.79 32.05
C PRO A 43 -4.00 12.23 31.68
N ASN A 44 -5.27 12.31 31.20
CA ASN A 44 -6.34 13.35 31.27
C ASN A 44 -6.40 14.64 30.40
N HIS A 45 -7.49 14.70 29.59
CA HIS A 45 -8.43 15.81 29.22
C HIS A 45 -8.06 16.90 28.17
N PRO A 46 -9.06 17.61 27.54
CA PRO A 46 -10.43 17.22 27.12
C PRO A 46 -10.82 17.62 25.67
N ASN A 47 -11.92 17.01 25.19
CA ASN A 47 -12.84 17.44 24.11
C ASN A 47 -12.42 17.37 22.63
N SER A 48 -12.72 16.23 21.99
CA SER A 48 -13.39 16.20 20.68
C SER A 48 -14.43 15.08 20.68
N ASN A 49 -15.70 15.46 20.55
CA ASN A 49 -16.83 14.53 20.48
C ASN A 49 -16.74 13.76 19.15
N GLU A 50 -16.25 12.52 19.18
CA GLU A 50 -16.63 11.39 18.28
C GLU A 50 -15.75 10.12 18.46
N MET A 51 -14.80 10.09 19.41
CA MET A 51 -14.10 8.86 19.84
C MET A 51 -14.81 8.22 21.06
N GLY A 52 -14.72 6.89 21.20
CA GLY A 52 -14.96 6.24 22.50
C GLY A 52 -13.93 6.73 23.52
N ASP A 53 -14.29 6.71 24.81
CA ASP A 53 -13.55 7.33 25.94
C ASP A 53 -12.11 6.78 26.14
N ASP A 54 -11.73 5.75 25.39
CA ASP A 54 -10.46 5.02 25.45
C ASP A 54 -9.67 5.03 24.13
N GLY A 55 -10.16 5.71 23.09
CA GLY A 55 -9.54 5.69 21.76
C GLY A 55 -9.66 4.35 21.03
N GLN A 56 -10.53 3.44 21.49
CA GLN A 56 -10.88 2.24 20.73
C GLN A 56 -11.80 2.58 19.57
N LEU A 57 -11.61 1.85 18.46
CA LEU A 57 -12.57 1.81 17.37
C LEU A 57 -13.93 1.42 17.95
N LYS A 58 -14.98 2.20 17.65
CA LYS A 58 -16.36 1.77 17.98
C LYS A 58 -16.57 0.37 17.38
N GLU A 59 -17.06 -0.57 18.18
CA GLU A 59 -17.52 -1.88 17.67
C GLU A 59 -18.39 -1.64 16.43
N GLY A 60 -18.09 -2.35 15.33
CA GLY A 60 -18.80 -2.22 14.07
C GLY A 60 -18.37 -1.02 13.19
N ALA A 61 -17.06 -0.78 13.03
CA ALA A 61 -16.55 0.16 12.02
C ALA A 61 -15.71 -0.57 10.96
N CYS A 62 -15.90 -0.22 9.68
CA CYS A 62 -15.04 -0.73 8.61
C CYS A 62 -13.75 0.06 8.52
N ILE A 63 -12.64 -0.67 8.35
CA ILE A 63 -11.36 -0.09 7.95
C ILE A 63 -11.18 -0.26 6.45
N ILE A 64 -11.11 0.85 5.72
CA ILE A 64 -11.01 0.85 4.27
C ILE A 64 -9.66 1.44 3.86
N PHE A 65 -8.81 0.65 3.21
CA PHE A 65 -7.64 1.18 2.55
C PHE A 65 -8.02 1.74 1.18
N ARG A 66 -7.76 3.02 0.95
CA ARG A 66 -7.88 3.65 -0.37
C ARG A 66 -6.60 3.45 -1.16
N ILE A 67 -6.66 2.58 -2.17
CA ILE A 67 -5.51 2.23 -2.98
C ILE A 67 -5.38 3.26 -4.10
N PRO A 68 -4.28 4.03 -4.14
CA PRO A 68 -3.99 4.87 -5.29
C PRO A 68 -3.79 4.00 -6.53
N VAL A 69 -4.63 4.21 -7.54
CA VAL A 69 -4.56 3.52 -8.82
C VAL A 69 -4.32 4.51 -9.95
N ASN A 70 -3.60 4.08 -10.98
CA ASN A 70 -3.30 4.88 -12.17
C ASN A 70 -4.51 5.06 -13.13
N GLY A 71 -5.73 5.25 -12.61
CA GLY A 71 -6.98 5.19 -13.40
C GLY A 71 -7.04 6.19 -14.56
N LYS A 72 -6.59 7.43 -14.37
CA LYS A 72 -6.54 8.44 -15.47
C LYS A 72 -5.59 8.03 -16.59
N LYS A 73 -4.43 7.47 -16.24
CA LYS A 73 -3.42 6.99 -17.20
C LYS A 73 -3.97 5.78 -17.96
N ILE A 74 -4.58 4.83 -17.26
CA ILE A 74 -5.24 3.66 -17.87
C ILE A 74 -6.30 4.10 -18.88
N ASN A 75 -7.24 4.96 -18.48
CA ASN A 75 -8.29 5.44 -19.37
C ASN A 75 -7.73 6.14 -20.62
N TYR A 76 -6.68 6.95 -20.44
CA TYR A 76 -6.01 7.63 -21.56
C TYR A 76 -5.37 6.63 -22.54
N LEU A 77 -4.65 5.63 -22.03
CA LEU A 77 -3.98 4.62 -22.84
C LEU A 77 -5.00 3.76 -23.59
N GLU A 78 -6.07 3.34 -22.91
CA GLU A 78 -7.17 2.59 -23.53
C GLU A 78 -7.86 3.38 -24.63
N ASP A 79 -8.12 4.67 -24.40
CA ASP A 79 -8.72 5.54 -25.40
C ASP A 79 -7.81 5.69 -26.63
N LYS A 80 -6.51 5.91 -26.43
CA LYS A 80 -5.53 5.97 -27.53
C LYS A 80 -5.48 4.67 -28.34
N LEU A 81 -5.52 3.52 -27.68
CA LEU A 81 -5.47 2.22 -28.35
C LEU A 81 -6.70 1.95 -29.22
N LYS A 82 -7.87 2.55 -28.94
CA LYS A 82 -9.07 2.43 -29.80
C LYS A 82 -8.90 3.10 -31.16
N HIS A 83 -7.99 4.08 -31.26
CA HIS A 83 -7.77 4.88 -32.48
C HIS A 83 -6.54 4.44 -33.27
N LEU A 84 -5.85 3.38 -32.85
CA LEU A 84 -4.66 2.85 -33.50
C LEU A 84 -4.93 1.46 -34.08
N ASN A 85 -4.23 1.12 -35.17
CA ASN A 85 -4.34 -0.20 -35.77
C ASN A 85 -3.41 -1.19 -35.09
N LYS A 86 -3.90 -2.42 -34.91
CA LYS A 86 -3.08 -3.52 -34.40
C LYS A 86 -1.91 -3.77 -35.34
N GLY A 87 -0.70 -3.87 -34.79
CA GLY A 87 0.54 -4.08 -35.54
C GLY A 87 1.33 -2.80 -35.85
N ASP A 88 0.77 -1.61 -35.56
CA ASP A 88 1.55 -0.39 -35.55
C ASP A 88 2.51 -0.41 -34.35
N LYS A 89 3.76 0.01 -34.53
CA LYS A 89 4.74 0.10 -33.41
C LYS A 89 4.21 0.91 -32.23
N SER A 90 3.45 1.97 -32.52
CA SER A 90 2.81 2.81 -31.51
C SER A 90 1.69 2.07 -30.76
N TYR A 91 0.96 1.18 -31.43
CA TYR A 91 -0.05 0.34 -30.78
C TYR A 91 0.61 -0.61 -29.78
N ASP A 92 1.63 -1.34 -30.21
CA ASP A 92 2.30 -2.35 -29.36
C ASP A 92 2.96 -1.69 -28.13
N SER A 93 3.63 -0.55 -28.32
CA SER A 93 4.25 0.20 -27.22
C SER A 93 3.23 0.75 -26.21
N LEU A 94 2.10 1.30 -26.68
CA LEU A 94 1.04 1.77 -25.78
C LEU A 94 0.33 0.63 -25.06
N LYS A 95 0.17 -0.52 -25.73
CA LYS A 95 -0.39 -1.72 -25.12
C LYS A 95 0.52 -2.26 -24.02
N GLU A 96 1.83 -2.36 -24.27
CA GLU A 96 2.82 -2.73 -23.26
C GLU A 96 2.81 -1.75 -22.08
N THR A 97 2.73 -0.44 -22.35
CA THR A 97 2.65 0.58 -21.30
C THR A 97 1.38 0.43 -20.45
N LEU A 98 0.25 0.07 -21.07
CA LEU A 98 -1.00 -0.19 -20.38
C LEU A 98 -0.88 -1.43 -19.48
N GLU A 99 -0.36 -2.53 -20.01
CA GLU A 99 -0.12 -3.77 -19.26
C GLU A 99 0.82 -3.54 -18.07
N ASN A 100 1.92 -2.81 -18.27
CA ASN A 100 2.84 -2.44 -17.19
C ASN A 100 2.15 -1.57 -16.13
N THR A 101 1.28 -0.63 -16.55
CA THR A 101 0.53 0.21 -15.60
C THR A 101 -0.48 -0.60 -14.77
N TYR A 102 -1.06 -1.66 -15.34
CA TYR A 102 -1.89 -2.60 -14.59
C TYR A 102 -1.06 -3.42 -13.59
N ASN A 103 0.09 -3.94 -14.01
CA ASN A 103 1.00 -4.70 -13.16
C ASN A 103 1.52 -3.85 -12.00
N GLU A 104 1.91 -2.59 -12.24
CA GLU A 104 2.33 -1.66 -11.18
C GLU A 104 1.25 -1.47 -10.09
N ASN A 105 -0.04 -1.38 -10.48
CA ASN A 105 -1.14 -1.27 -9.51
C ASN A 105 -1.31 -2.58 -8.72
N LEU A 106 -1.21 -3.74 -9.38
CA LEU A 106 -1.34 -5.06 -8.75
C LEU A 106 -0.19 -5.35 -7.79
N ASP A 107 1.05 -5.08 -8.19
CA ASP A 107 2.24 -5.27 -7.35
C ASP A 107 2.13 -4.44 -6.08
N TYR A 108 1.74 -3.17 -6.22
CA TYR A 108 1.54 -2.30 -5.07
C TYR A 108 0.40 -2.78 -4.16
N PHE A 109 -0.71 -3.24 -4.74
CA PHE A 109 -1.80 -3.85 -3.98
C PHE A 109 -1.34 -5.07 -3.18
N HIS A 110 -0.59 -5.99 -3.80
CA HIS A 110 -0.12 -7.20 -3.13
C HIS A 110 0.82 -6.89 -1.97
N ILE A 111 1.76 -5.96 -2.14
CA ILE A 111 2.64 -5.49 -1.05
C ILE A 111 1.83 -4.98 0.14
N LEU A 112 0.83 -4.13 -0.12
CA LEU A 112 -0.02 -3.58 0.94
C LEU A 112 -0.85 -4.69 1.60
N ARG A 113 -1.52 -5.53 0.81
CA ARG A 113 -2.38 -6.60 1.31
C ARG A 113 -1.61 -7.58 2.18
N GLU A 114 -0.44 -8.02 1.75
CA GLU A 114 0.43 -8.88 2.55
C GLU A 114 0.86 -8.20 3.84
N GLY A 115 1.25 -6.93 3.79
CA GLY A 115 1.60 -6.16 4.99
C GLY A 115 0.45 -6.09 6.00
N PHE A 116 -0.77 -5.78 5.56
CA PHE A 116 -1.93 -5.75 6.44
C PHE A 116 -2.32 -7.14 6.94
N ASN A 117 -2.33 -8.16 6.08
CA ASN A 117 -2.70 -9.51 6.50
C ASN A 117 -1.73 -10.12 7.51
N VAL A 118 -0.44 -9.78 7.45
CA VAL A 118 0.59 -10.34 8.33
C VAL A 118 0.73 -9.56 9.64
N TYR A 119 0.65 -8.24 9.58
CA TYR A 119 1.04 -7.38 10.71
C TYR A 119 -0.10 -6.57 11.33
N PHE A 120 -1.31 -6.61 10.76
CA PHE A 120 -2.47 -5.87 11.26
C PHE A 120 -3.62 -6.82 11.60
N ASP A 121 -3.87 -7.00 12.90
CA ASP A 121 -4.88 -7.91 13.45
C ASP A 121 -6.06 -7.17 14.10
N ALA A 122 -5.98 -5.84 14.24
CA ALA A 122 -6.99 -5.04 14.92
C ALA A 122 -8.38 -5.10 14.24
N ALA A 123 -8.43 -5.18 12.90
CA ALA A 123 -9.67 -5.29 12.15
C ALA A 123 -9.44 -5.82 10.73
N LYS A 124 -10.51 -6.33 10.10
CA LYS A 124 -10.50 -6.64 8.66
C LYS A 124 -10.36 -5.35 7.84
N VAL A 125 -9.41 -5.34 6.91
CA VAL A 125 -9.18 -4.23 5.99
C VAL A 125 -9.83 -4.52 4.65
N TYR A 126 -10.64 -3.57 4.18
CA TYR A 126 -11.25 -3.59 2.85
C TYR A 126 -10.44 -2.71 1.90
N PHE A 127 -10.19 -3.17 0.69
CA PHE A 127 -9.33 -2.49 -0.26
C PHE A 127 -10.16 -1.82 -1.36
N LEU A 128 -10.24 -0.50 -1.35
CA LEU A 128 -11.04 0.27 -2.30
C LEU A 128 -10.11 0.99 -3.28
N PRO A 129 -10.19 0.74 -4.60
CA PRO A 129 -9.41 1.51 -5.56
C PRO A 129 -9.92 2.96 -5.60
N ASP A 130 -9.01 3.92 -5.74
CA ASP A 130 -9.36 5.34 -5.77
C ASP A 130 -10.36 5.71 -6.88
N SER A 131 -10.40 4.95 -7.97
CA SER A 131 -11.40 5.09 -9.03
C SER A 131 -12.83 4.84 -8.55
N SER A 132 -13.02 4.03 -7.50
CA SER A 132 -14.33 3.70 -6.91
C SER A 132 -14.68 4.54 -5.68
N TYR A 133 -13.75 5.36 -5.16
CA TYR A 133 -13.94 6.15 -3.95
C TYR A 133 -15.14 7.09 -4.00
N ASN A 134 -15.28 7.85 -5.09
CA ASN A 134 -16.39 8.80 -5.23
C ASN A 134 -17.75 8.09 -5.33
N SER A 135 -17.80 6.93 -5.99
CA SER A 135 -19.01 6.12 -6.06
C SER A 135 -19.38 5.58 -4.67
N PHE A 136 -18.39 5.08 -3.93
CA PHE A 136 -18.54 4.61 -2.55
C PHE A 136 -19.16 5.68 -1.65
N LEU A 137 -18.60 6.90 -1.64
CA LEU A 137 -19.13 7.99 -0.81
C LEU A 137 -20.56 8.41 -1.18
N LYS A 138 -20.94 8.28 -2.45
CA LYS A 138 -22.29 8.63 -2.94
C LYS A 138 -23.29 7.49 -2.76
N GLY A 139 -22.89 6.34 -2.23
CA GLY A 139 -23.72 5.13 -2.20
C GLY A 139 -24.07 4.59 -3.59
N GLN A 140 -23.30 4.98 -4.62
CA GLN A 140 -23.43 4.45 -5.98
C GLN A 140 -22.70 3.12 -6.09
N PRO A 141 -22.98 2.28 -7.11
CA PRO A 141 -22.25 1.03 -7.30
C PRO A 141 -20.72 1.21 -7.25
N TYR A 142 -20.08 0.43 -6.38
CA TYR A 142 -18.64 0.39 -6.16
C TYR A 142 -18.22 -1.05 -5.93
N ASN A 143 -16.93 -1.35 -6.11
CA ASN A 143 -16.38 -2.66 -5.85
C ASN A 143 -15.10 -2.51 -5.02
N PHE A 144 -14.99 -3.30 -3.96
CA PHE A 144 -13.69 -3.52 -3.30
C PHE A 144 -12.86 -4.51 -4.12
N LEU A 145 -11.56 -4.54 -3.88
CA LEU A 145 -10.66 -5.53 -4.46
C LEU A 145 -10.69 -6.81 -3.64
N ASN A 146 -10.75 -7.94 -4.34
CA ASN A 146 -10.55 -9.26 -3.75
C ASN A 146 -9.07 -9.60 -3.61
N ASP A 147 -8.81 -10.83 -3.20
CA ASP A 147 -7.48 -11.35 -2.95
C ASP A 147 -6.52 -11.28 -4.15
N SER A 148 -7.05 -11.34 -5.36
CA SER A 148 -6.29 -11.26 -6.61
C SER A 148 -6.16 -9.82 -7.14
N GLY A 149 -6.59 -8.82 -6.37
CA GLY A 149 -6.57 -7.41 -6.77
C GLY A 149 -7.62 -7.05 -7.81
N GLN A 150 -8.64 -7.90 -7.99
CA GLN A 150 -9.71 -7.69 -8.95
C GLN A 150 -10.96 -7.12 -8.26
N PRO A 151 -11.72 -6.22 -8.91
CA PRO A 151 -12.98 -5.72 -8.38
C PRO A 151 -13.98 -6.87 -8.13
N ASP A 152 -14.56 -6.91 -6.94
CA ASP A 152 -15.49 -7.96 -6.54
C ASP A 152 -16.76 -7.35 -5.90
N PRO A 153 -17.94 -7.52 -6.52
CA PRO A 153 -19.20 -6.96 -6.03
C PRO A 153 -19.78 -7.69 -4.81
N SER A 154 -19.24 -8.87 -4.48
CA SER A 154 -19.68 -9.63 -3.30
C SER A 154 -19.09 -9.07 -2.01
N ILE A 155 -17.96 -8.37 -2.11
CA ILE A 155 -17.30 -7.75 -0.95
C ILE A 155 -18.04 -6.45 -0.62
N LYS A 156 -18.51 -6.35 0.62
CA LYS A 156 -19.20 -5.17 1.12
C LYS A 156 -18.72 -4.82 2.52
N CYS A 157 -18.82 -3.53 2.82
CA CYS A 157 -18.75 -3.00 4.17
C CYS A 157 -20.18 -2.66 4.56
N ASP A 158 -20.79 -3.49 5.41
CA ASP A 158 -22.19 -3.30 5.84
C ASP A 158 -22.33 -2.33 7.01
N GLU A 159 -21.20 -1.87 7.56
CA GLU A 159 -21.17 -0.94 8.69
C GLU A 159 -21.43 0.50 8.27
N LYS A 160 -22.18 1.23 9.11
CA LYS A 160 -22.46 2.65 8.89
C LYS A 160 -21.27 3.56 9.19
N ASN A 161 -20.35 3.09 10.03
CA ASN A 161 -19.13 3.82 10.39
C ASN A 161 -17.95 3.23 9.62
N PHE A 162 -17.13 4.10 9.03
CA PHE A 162 -15.91 3.69 8.36
C PHE A 162 -14.80 4.70 8.55
N TYR A 163 -13.58 4.18 8.56
CA TYR A 163 -12.33 4.94 8.59
C TYR A 163 -11.51 4.57 7.37
N PHE A 164 -10.65 5.49 6.95
CA PHE A 164 -9.76 5.24 5.83
C PHE A 164 -8.30 5.12 6.25
N ILE A 165 -7.60 4.22 5.59
CA ILE A 165 -6.16 4.28 5.45
C ILE A 165 -5.88 4.85 4.06
N ILE A 166 -5.13 5.94 3.99
CA ILE A 166 -4.76 6.60 2.73
C ILE A 166 -3.24 6.73 2.61
N THR A 167 -2.76 6.84 1.38
CA THR A 167 -1.38 7.29 1.14
C THR A 167 -1.29 8.81 1.29
N GLY A 168 -0.23 9.28 1.95
CA GLY A 168 0.08 10.70 2.08
C GLY A 168 0.71 11.29 0.82
N LYS A 169 1.61 12.27 1.01
CA LYS A 169 2.36 12.87 -0.12
C LYS A 169 3.25 11.85 -0.84
N ASP A 170 3.63 10.79 -0.12
CA ASP A 170 4.40 9.67 -0.61
C ASP A 170 3.57 8.38 -0.48
N LYS A 171 3.71 7.45 -1.43
CA LYS A 171 3.07 6.13 -1.41
C LYS A 171 3.50 5.30 -0.20
N GLU A 172 4.65 5.61 0.39
CA GLU A 172 5.19 4.94 1.57
C GLU A 172 4.64 5.49 2.89
N GLN A 173 3.97 6.65 2.84
CA GLN A 173 3.36 7.26 4.03
C GLN A 173 1.91 6.80 4.12
N LEU A 174 1.61 5.95 5.09
CA LEU A 174 0.23 5.57 5.41
C LEU A 174 -0.34 6.50 6.49
N LEU A 175 -1.57 6.94 6.28
CA LEU A 175 -2.30 7.86 7.17
C LEU A 175 -3.64 7.24 7.53
N PHE A 176 -3.99 7.26 8.81
CA PHE A 176 -5.31 6.83 9.28
C PHE A 176 -6.19 8.07 9.49
N VAL A 177 -7.35 8.10 8.84
CA VAL A 177 -8.23 9.27 8.72
C VAL A 177 -9.69 8.89 8.93
N ASP A 178 -10.50 9.86 9.33
CA ASP A 178 -11.96 9.70 9.44
C ASP A 178 -12.65 9.62 8.07
N LYS A 179 -13.98 9.46 8.07
CA LYS A 179 -14.83 9.45 6.87
C LYS A 179 -14.73 10.72 6.01
N ASN A 180 -14.32 11.85 6.61
CA ASN A 180 -14.17 13.15 5.97
C ASN A 180 -12.72 13.42 5.53
N LEU A 181 -11.83 12.43 5.65
CA LEU A 181 -10.39 12.51 5.40
C LEU A 181 -9.61 13.43 6.35
N ASN A 182 -10.16 13.73 7.52
CA ASN A 182 -9.41 14.40 8.57
C ASN A 182 -8.47 13.39 9.25
N PRO A 183 -7.19 13.74 9.46
CA PRO A 183 -6.28 12.93 10.28
C PRO A 183 -6.88 12.68 11.65
N LEU A 184 -6.79 11.44 12.11
CA LEU A 184 -7.15 11.13 13.49
C LEU A 184 -6.12 11.73 14.45
N ASP A 185 -6.60 12.09 15.64
CA ASP A 185 -5.78 12.63 16.71
C ASP A 185 -4.73 11.59 17.20
N LYS A 186 -3.80 12.04 18.05
CA LYS A 186 -2.81 11.14 18.66
C LYS A 186 -3.52 9.94 19.33
N PRO A 187 -2.97 8.73 19.25
CA PRO A 187 -1.59 8.38 18.89
C PRO A 187 -1.34 8.14 17.40
N PHE A 188 -2.31 8.38 16.51
CA PHE A 188 -2.16 8.05 15.10
C PHE A 188 -1.12 8.95 14.41
N PRO A 189 -0.11 8.37 13.75
CA PRO A 189 0.99 9.15 13.20
C PRO A 189 0.63 9.78 11.85
N TYR A 190 0.84 11.09 11.75
CA TYR A 190 0.54 11.89 10.56
C TYR A 190 1.79 12.31 9.78
N LYS A 191 3.00 12.07 10.31
CA LYS A 191 4.26 12.45 9.66
C LYS A 191 4.93 11.24 9.01
N LYS A 192 5.36 11.38 7.75
CA LYS A 192 6.18 10.38 7.01
C LYS A 192 7.36 9.87 7.83
N ASN A 193 7.95 10.76 8.63
CA ASN A 193 9.14 10.48 9.42
C ASN A 193 8.88 9.77 10.75
N THR A 194 7.63 9.45 11.10
CA THR A 194 7.35 8.75 12.35
C THR A 194 7.85 7.30 12.28
N PHE A 195 7.73 6.65 11.12
CA PHE A 195 8.14 5.25 10.95
C PHE A 195 9.37 5.09 10.04
N MET A 196 9.41 5.74 8.88
CA MET A 196 10.42 5.45 7.85
C MET A 196 11.88 5.68 8.28
N PRO A 197 12.24 6.74 9.04
CA PRO A 197 13.60 6.92 9.55
C PRO A 197 13.98 5.85 10.58
N ALA A 198 13.03 5.45 11.44
CA ALA A 198 13.24 4.38 12.40
C ALA A 198 13.45 3.03 11.67
N PHE A 199 12.64 2.73 10.65
CA PHE A 199 12.80 1.54 9.82
C PHE A 199 14.09 1.55 9.00
N LYS A 200 14.46 2.67 8.35
CA LYS A 200 15.74 2.78 7.62
C LYS A 200 16.94 2.59 8.53
N LYS A 201 16.87 3.10 9.77
CA LYS A 201 17.89 2.90 10.81
C LYS A 201 17.99 1.43 11.24
N ILE A 202 16.88 0.69 11.26
CA ILE A 202 16.82 -0.71 11.67
C ILE A 202 17.22 -1.65 10.51
N LEU A 203 16.59 -1.51 9.35
CA LEU A 203 16.76 -2.38 8.19
C LEU A 203 18.10 -2.19 7.46
N ASN A 204 18.69 -0.99 7.52
CA ASN A 204 19.99 -0.74 6.88
C ASN A 204 20.84 0.27 7.66
N ARG A 205 21.12 -0.08 8.93
CA ARG A 205 21.90 0.72 9.88
C ARG A 205 23.24 1.18 9.32
N GLN A 206 23.94 0.29 8.59
CA GLN A 206 25.25 0.58 8.01
C GLN A 206 25.18 1.66 6.92
N LEU A 207 24.24 1.53 5.97
CA LEU A 207 24.07 2.54 4.91
C LEU A 207 23.65 3.90 5.50
N PHE A 208 22.79 3.88 6.52
CA PHE A 208 22.37 5.11 7.20
C PHE A 208 23.53 5.82 7.91
N ILE A 209 24.38 5.09 8.62
CA ILE A 209 25.60 5.65 9.26
C ILE A 209 26.58 6.16 8.20
N ASN A 210 26.84 5.39 7.14
CA ASN A 210 27.74 5.80 6.06
C ASN A 210 27.27 7.09 5.38
N ASN A 211 25.97 7.26 5.17
CA ASN A 211 25.41 8.49 4.61
C ASN A 211 25.58 9.70 5.54
N GLN A 212 25.47 9.52 6.86
CA GLN A 212 25.75 10.59 7.82
C GLN A 212 27.23 10.96 7.83
N ILE A 213 28.14 9.98 7.83
CA ILE A 213 29.58 10.22 7.77
C ILE A 213 29.93 11.00 6.50
N ARG A 214 29.39 10.58 5.35
CA ARG A 214 29.59 11.30 4.08
C ARG A 214 29.09 12.73 4.15
N TYR A 215 27.89 12.96 4.69
CA TYR A 215 27.34 14.31 4.87
C TYR A 215 28.24 15.18 5.76
N PHE A 216 28.76 14.64 6.87
CA PHE A 216 29.70 15.36 7.73
C PHE A 216 30.99 15.70 6.98
N ASN A 217 31.56 14.76 6.24
CA ASN A 217 32.76 15.01 5.42
C ASN A 217 32.50 16.10 4.38
N GLU A 218 31.39 16.03 3.65
CA GLU A 218 31.00 17.06 2.68
C GLU A 218 30.88 18.43 3.33
N LYS A 219 30.24 18.54 4.51
CA LYS A 219 30.08 19.83 5.20
C LYS A 219 31.38 20.35 5.81
N LEU A 220 32.23 19.48 6.35
CA LEU A 220 33.53 19.87 6.88
C LEU A 220 34.47 20.36 5.78
N MET A 221 34.42 19.81 4.56
CA MET A 221 35.20 20.28 3.41
C MET A 221 34.86 21.71 2.95
N TYR A 222 33.71 22.28 3.35
CA TYR A 222 33.37 23.68 3.09
C TYR A 222 33.77 24.62 4.23
N ILE A 223 34.12 24.07 5.39
CA ILE A 223 34.44 24.81 6.61
C ILE A 223 35.95 24.81 6.87
N LEU A 224 36.64 23.74 6.47
CA LEU A 224 38.10 23.59 6.47
C LEU A 224 38.68 24.04 5.14
#